data_AF-A0A397UDD9-F1
#
_entry.id   AF-A0A397UDD9-F1
#
_cell.length_a   1.000
_cell.length_b   1.000
_cell.length_c   1.000
_cell.angle_alpha   90.00
_cell.angle_beta   90.00
_cell.angle_gamma   90.00
#
_symmetry.space_group_name_H-M   'P 1'
#
loop_
_entity.id
_entity.type
_entity.pdbx_description
1 polymer ?
#
loop_
_entity_poly.entity_id
_entity_poly.type
_entity_poly.pdbx_seq_one_letter_code
_entity_poly.pdbx_strand_id
1 'polypeptide(L)'
;MDNKKDEGVKISKKIQYSFNLLFRSSIDGLSAQVFHHKCDNKGATIFIAKISNSNMLVGGYNPRDWKGQCYKSTLDSFIFSISDLTDLQSARLGRVIDCNKAICCNNNYGPIFGLGHDLHALNNSKNWQYIKASYPNIGIPIHL
;
A
#
# COMPACT_ATOMS: atom_id res chain seq x y z
N MET A 1 -7.64 -45.66 -3.80
CA MET A 1 -6.70 -44.74 -4.46
C MET A 1 -7.54 -43.80 -5.28
N ASP A 2 -7.53 -42.51 -4.97
CA ASP A 2 -7.79 -41.43 -5.93
C ASP A 2 -7.25 -40.15 -5.31
N ASN A 3 -5.97 -39.92 -5.62
CA ASN A 3 -5.22 -38.73 -5.27
C ASN A 3 -5.83 -37.53 -5.99
N LYS A 4 -6.61 -36.71 -5.29
CA LYS A 4 -6.84 -35.33 -5.73
C LYS A 4 -5.52 -34.58 -5.55
N LYS A 5 -4.79 -34.46 -6.66
CA LYS A 5 -3.64 -33.57 -6.80
C LYS A 5 -4.09 -32.17 -6.43
N ASP A 6 -3.49 -31.67 -5.35
CA ASP A 6 -3.48 -30.27 -5.01
C ASP A 6 -2.65 -29.55 -6.09
N GLU A 7 -3.31 -29.05 -7.13
CA GLU A 7 -2.67 -28.22 -8.15
C GLU A 7 -2.43 -26.83 -7.56
N GLY A 8 -1.39 -26.73 -6.74
CA GLY A 8 -0.81 -25.47 -6.31
C GLY A 8 -0.55 -24.59 -7.53
N VAL A 9 -1.14 -23.39 -7.52
CA VAL A 9 -1.08 -22.42 -8.61
C VAL A 9 0.37 -22.15 -9.00
N LYS A 10 0.81 -22.72 -10.13
CA LYS A 10 2.17 -22.57 -10.66
C LYS A 10 2.29 -21.25 -11.42
N ILE A 11 2.37 -20.12 -10.69
CA ILE A 11 2.61 -18.80 -11.31
C ILE A 11 4.10 -18.68 -11.65
N SER A 12 4.53 -19.24 -12.78
CA SER A 12 5.80 -18.83 -13.40
C SER A 12 5.57 -17.73 -14.43
N LYS A 13 4.86 -16.65 -14.03
CA LYS A 13 4.91 -15.40 -14.80
C LYS A 13 6.26 -14.76 -14.50
N LYS A 14 7.15 -14.76 -15.50
CA LYS A 14 8.36 -13.94 -15.51
C LYS A 14 7.95 -12.52 -15.12
N ILE A 15 8.35 -12.07 -13.93
CA ILE A 15 8.03 -10.72 -13.44
C ILE A 15 8.67 -9.73 -14.42
N GLN A 16 7.84 -8.94 -15.10
CA GLN A 16 8.30 -8.00 -16.14
C GLN A 16 8.84 -6.68 -15.55
N TYR A 17 8.79 -6.53 -14.23
CA TYR A 17 9.16 -5.32 -13.51
C TYR A 17 10.42 -5.55 -12.68
N SER A 18 11.34 -4.59 -12.73
CA SER A 18 12.44 -4.48 -11.76
C SER A 18 12.03 -3.46 -10.70
N PHE A 19 12.10 -3.85 -9.42
CA PHE A 19 11.77 -2.99 -8.30
C PHE A 19 13.05 -2.41 -7.70
N ASN A 20 13.09 -1.08 -7.59
CA ASN A 20 14.14 -0.36 -6.88
C ASN A 20 13.60 0.08 -5.52
N LEU A 21 14.30 -0.27 -4.44
CA LEU A 21 13.92 0.18 -3.10
C LEU A 21 14.20 1.68 -2.96
N LEU A 22 13.14 2.48 -2.79
CA LEU A 22 13.25 3.93 -2.60
C LEU A 22 13.41 4.30 -1.12
N PHE A 23 12.55 3.75 -0.27
CA PHE A 23 12.46 4.07 1.15
C PHE A 23 12.19 2.81 1.97
N ARG A 24 12.84 2.67 3.13
CA ARG A 24 12.54 1.64 4.12
C ARG A 24 12.66 2.22 5.52
N SER A 25 11.57 2.18 6.29
CA SER A 25 11.52 2.81 7.62
C SER A 25 12.57 2.28 8.61
N SER A 26 12.95 1.00 8.51
CA SER A 26 14.00 0.42 9.36
C SER A 26 15.43 0.88 9.02
N ILE A 27 15.63 1.49 7.85
CA ILE A 27 16.93 2.03 7.40
C ILE A 27 16.91 3.56 7.45
N ASP A 28 15.81 4.16 7.03
CA ASP A 28 15.68 5.60 6.76
C ASP A 28 14.96 6.37 7.88
N GLY A 29 14.43 5.67 8.87
CA GLY A 29 13.58 6.24 9.91
C GLY A 29 12.14 6.45 9.45
N LEU A 30 11.33 7.11 10.29
CA LEU A 30 9.88 7.26 10.11
C LEU A 30 9.45 8.69 9.71
N SER A 31 10.40 9.52 9.30
CA SER A 31 10.14 10.92 8.97
C SER A 31 9.48 11.06 7.60
N ALA A 32 8.34 11.77 7.56
CA ALA A 32 7.68 12.18 6.32
C ALA A 32 8.63 12.96 5.41
N GLN A 33 9.49 13.81 5.98
CA GLN A 33 10.48 14.57 5.22
C GLN A 33 11.47 13.65 4.49
N VAL A 34 11.93 12.57 5.14
CA VAL A 34 12.83 11.59 4.53
C VAL A 34 12.10 10.79 3.45
N PHE A 35 10.84 10.42 3.69
CA PHE A 35 10.00 9.80 2.66
C PHE A 35 9.89 10.67 1.42
N HIS A 36 9.48 11.94 1.56
CA HIS A 36 9.32 12.86 0.44
C HIS A 36 10.65 13.13 -0.28
N HIS A 37 11.75 13.27 0.45
CA HIS A 37 13.08 13.40 -0.15
C HIS A 37 13.44 12.21 -1.07
N LYS A 38 13.02 11.00 -0.71
CA LYS A 38 13.36 9.77 -1.45
C LYS A 38 12.33 9.37 -2.52
N CYS A 39 11.05 9.66 -2.29
CA CYS A 39 9.93 9.14 -3.08
C CYS A 39 9.32 10.18 -4.03
N ASP A 40 9.54 11.47 -3.83
CA ASP A 40 9.03 12.50 -4.75
C ASP A 40 9.72 12.42 -6.12
N ASN A 41 8.95 12.72 -7.17
CA ASN A 41 9.38 12.66 -8.58
C ASN A 41 9.86 11.27 -9.05
N LYS A 42 9.56 10.18 -8.32
CA LYS A 42 9.95 8.82 -8.72
C LYS A 42 8.95 8.13 -9.65
N GLY A 43 7.84 8.79 -9.96
CA GLY A 43 6.75 8.21 -10.75
C GLY A 43 5.99 7.14 -9.96
N ALA A 44 5.52 6.12 -10.66
CA ALA A 44 4.69 5.08 -10.07
C ALA A 44 5.43 4.27 -8.99
N THR A 45 4.76 3.99 -7.87
CA THR A 45 5.36 3.31 -6.72
C THR A 45 4.40 2.30 -6.10
N ILE A 46 4.96 1.24 -5.51
CA ILE A 46 4.23 0.33 -4.63
C ILE A 46 4.71 0.58 -3.20
N PHE A 47 3.76 0.76 -2.30
CA PHE A 47 3.97 0.85 -0.88
C PHE A 47 3.57 -0.46 -0.19
N ILE A 48 4.36 -0.90 0.78
CA ILE A 48 4.13 -2.13 1.57
C ILE A 48 4.46 -1.86 3.04
N ALA A 49 3.53 -2.20 3.93
CA ALA A 49 3.73 -2.21 5.37
C ALA A 49 3.45 -3.60 5.94
N LYS A 50 4.32 -4.05 6.85
CA LYS A 50 4.08 -5.22 7.71
C LYS A 50 3.51 -4.75 9.04
N ILE A 51 2.37 -5.32 9.42
CA ILE A 51 1.73 -5.02 10.69
C ILE A 51 2.46 -5.75 11.81
N SER A 52 2.80 -5.03 12.87
CA SER A 52 3.58 -5.59 13.99
C SER A 52 2.80 -6.72 14.67
N ASN A 53 3.52 -7.74 15.14
CA ASN A 53 2.93 -8.90 15.83
C ASN A 53 1.85 -9.66 15.03
N SER A 54 1.90 -9.61 13.70
CA SER A 54 1.01 -10.37 12.83
C SER A 54 1.70 -10.83 11.54
N ASN A 55 1.05 -11.75 10.82
CA ASN A 55 1.42 -12.14 9.46
C ASN A 55 0.76 -11.23 8.40
N MET A 56 0.17 -10.11 8.81
CA MET A 56 -0.56 -9.24 7.89
C MET A 56 0.37 -8.27 7.15
N LEU A 57 0.16 -8.17 5.84
CA LEU A 57 0.68 -7.07 5.01
C LEU A 57 -0.47 -6.18 4.56
N VAL A 58 -0.19 -4.88 4.48
CA VAL A 58 -1.05 -3.90 3.82
C VAL A 58 -0.20 -3.06 2.87
N GLY A 59 -0.83 -2.47 1.87
CA GLY A 59 -0.10 -1.63 0.94
C GLY A 59 -0.99 -1.00 -0.11
N GLY A 60 -0.35 -0.36 -1.08
CA GLY A 60 -1.04 0.23 -2.21
C GLY A 60 -0.10 0.62 -3.33
N TYR A 61 -0.66 0.78 -4.52
CA TYR A 61 0.04 1.21 -5.72
C TYR A 61 -0.41 2.61 -6.10
N ASN A 62 0.53 3.56 -6.14
CA ASN A 62 0.30 4.89 -6.66
C ASN A 62 0.85 4.95 -8.11
N PRO A 63 0.02 5.13 -9.15
CA PRO A 63 0.45 5.27 -10.54
C PRO A 63 1.00 6.68 -10.86
N ARG A 64 0.83 7.63 -9.95
CA ARG A 64 1.38 8.99 -10.03
C ARG A 64 2.63 9.06 -9.15
N ASP A 65 3.22 10.24 -9.05
CA ASP A 65 4.27 10.53 -8.08
C ASP A 65 3.71 11.05 -6.73
N TRP A 66 4.57 11.24 -5.72
CA TRP A 66 4.21 11.75 -4.38
C TRP A 66 4.40 13.27 -4.18
N LYS A 67 4.99 13.98 -5.14
CA LYS A 67 5.25 15.41 -5.05
C LYS A 67 3.94 16.20 -5.15
N GLY A 68 3.82 17.22 -4.33
CA GLY A 68 2.69 18.16 -4.36
C GLY A 68 2.29 18.57 -2.95
N GLN A 69 1.14 19.21 -2.83
CA GLN A 69 0.45 19.51 -1.56
C GLN A 69 -1.07 19.32 -1.74
N CYS A 70 -1.46 18.33 -2.55
CA CYS A 70 -2.84 18.20 -3.03
C CYS A 70 -3.26 16.73 -3.18
N TYR A 71 -4.56 16.54 -3.42
CA TYR A 71 -5.07 15.27 -3.90
C TYR A 71 -4.73 15.07 -5.37
N LYS A 72 -4.42 13.83 -5.74
CA LYS A 72 -4.22 13.43 -7.13
C LYS A 72 -5.28 12.45 -7.55
N SER A 73 -5.85 12.72 -8.72
CA SER A 73 -6.91 11.90 -9.27
C SER A 73 -6.36 10.76 -10.13
N THR A 74 -6.88 9.55 -9.91
CA THR A 74 -6.53 8.37 -10.70
C THR A 74 -7.53 7.24 -10.49
N LEU A 75 -7.76 6.44 -11.54
CA LEU A 75 -8.50 5.17 -11.48
C LEU A 75 -7.56 3.95 -11.39
N ASP A 76 -6.28 4.15 -11.69
CA ASP A 76 -5.30 3.05 -11.78
C ASP A 76 -4.64 2.72 -10.45
N SER A 77 -4.96 3.47 -9.40
CA SER A 77 -4.50 3.18 -8.03
C SER A 77 -5.27 2.00 -7.43
N PHE A 78 -4.64 1.31 -6.50
CA PHE A 78 -5.29 0.28 -5.68
C PHE A 78 -4.61 0.17 -4.33
N ILE A 79 -5.38 -0.25 -3.33
CA ILE A 79 -4.87 -0.73 -2.05
C ILE A 79 -4.99 -2.24 -1.97
N PHE A 80 -4.19 -2.89 -1.14
CA PHE A 80 -4.29 -4.32 -0.91
C PHE A 80 -3.99 -4.68 0.54
N SER A 81 -4.47 -5.85 0.94
CA SER A 81 -4.15 -6.49 2.21
C SER A 81 -3.92 -7.97 1.97
N ILE A 82 -3.06 -8.58 2.78
CA ILE A 82 -2.84 -10.02 2.85
C ILE A 82 -2.91 -10.34 4.33
N SER A 83 -3.98 -10.98 4.79
CA SER A 83 -4.17 -11.18 6.24
C SER A 83 -3.26 -12.26 6.81
N ASP A 84 -2.81 -13.20 5.99
CA ASP A 84 -1.80 -14.18 6.36
C ASP A 84 -0.82 -14.42 5.21
N LEU A 85 0.45 -14.08 5.41
CA LEU A 85 1.52 -14.30 4.44
C LEU A 85 1.76 -15.77 4.07
N THR A 86 1.28 -16.71 4.88
CA THR A 86 1.36 -18.15 4.59
C THR A 86 0.24 -18.62 3.65
N ASP A 87 -0.82 -17.82 3.50
CA ASP A 87 -1.95 -18.07 2.60
C ASP A 87 -2.16 -16.88 1.64
N LEU A 88 -1.65 -16.99 0.42
CA LEU A 88 -1.83 -15.95 -0.60
C LEU A 88 -3.29 -15.80 -1.07
N GLN A 89 -4.17 -16.78 -0.81
CA GLN A 89 -5.61 -16.62 -1.09
C GLN A 89 -6.29 -15.65 -0.12
N SER A 90 -5.62 -15.34 0.99
CA SER A 90 -6.06 -14.30 1.92
C SER A 90 -5.89 -12.86 1.39
N ALA A 91 -5.28 -12.71 0.21
CA ALA A 91 -5.08 -11.42 -0.44
C ALA A 91 -6.40 -10.79 -0.89
N ARG A 92 -6.60 -9.51 -0.53
CA ARG A 92 -7.72 -8.68 -0.99
C ARG A 92 -7.21 -7.44 -1.71
N LEU A 93 -7.86 -7.09 -2.81
CA LEU A 93 -7.54 -5.94 -3.64
C LEU A 93 -8.70 -4.94 -3.62
N GLY A 94 -8.39 -3.68 -3.32
CA GLY A 94 -9.34 -2.59 -3.32
C GLY A 94 -9.01 -1.58 -4.42
N ARG A 95 -9.87 -1.45 -5.42
CA ARG A 95 -9.73 -0.43 -6.46
C ARG A 95 -10.43 0.86 -6.04
N VAL A 96 -10.00 1.96 -6.63
CA VAL A 96 -10.55 3.29 -6.37
C VAL A 96 -12.07 3.32 -6.64
N ILE A 97 -12.82 3.89 -5.69
CA ILE A 97 -14.25 4.21 -5.83
C ILE A 97 -14.43 5.69 -6.19
N ASP A 98 -13.76 6.59 -5.45
CA ASP A 98 -13.70 8.02 -5.77
C ASP A 98 -12.32 8.37 -6.33
N CYS A 99 -12.29 8.57 -7.64
CA CYS A 99 -11.05 8.87 -8.36
C CYS A 99 -10.50 10.25 -8.07
N ASN A 100 -11.30 11.21 -7.61
CA ASN A 100 -10.84 12.59 -7.46
C ASN A 100 -9.83 12.74 -6.32
N LYS A 101 -9.93 11.86 -5.32
CA LYS A 101 -9.17 11.92 -4.05
C LYS A 101 -8.45 10.60 -3.76
N ALA A 102 -8.00 9.90 -4.81
CA ALA A 102 -7.40 8.58 -4.71
C ALA A 102 -6.04 8.55 -4.00
N ILE A 103 -5.26 9.64 -4.09
CA ILE A 103 -3.92 9.79 -3.50
C ILE A 103 -3.82 11.18 -2.86
N CYS A 104 -3.22 11.29 -1.67
CA CYS A 104 -2.94 12.56 -1.01
C CYS A 104 -1.43 12.78 -0.86
N CYS A 105 -0.93 13.91 -1.37
CA CYS A 105 0.49 14.27 -1.38
C CYS A 105 0.82 15.33 -0.32
N ASN A 106 0.45 15.09 0.95
CA ASN A 106 0.74 16.03 2.03
C ASN A 106 2.14 15.77 2.61
N ASN A 107 3.02 16.78 2.57
CA ASN A 107 4.43 16.65 2.96
C ASN A 107 4.64 16.35 4.46
N ASN A 108 3.60 16.53 5.27
CA ASN A 108 3.64 16.21 6.69
C ASN A 108 3.41 14.72 6.97
N TYR A 109 3.18 13.89 5.95
CA TYR A 109 2.89 12.47 6.10
C TYR A 109 3.73 11.63 5.14
N GLY A 110 3.75 10.31 5.35
CA GLY A 110 4.25 9.37 4.37
C GLY A 110 3.23 9.14 3.24
N PRO A 111 3.15 7.92 2.70
CA PRO A 111 2.16 7.61 1.67
C PRO A 111 0.75 7.65 2.25
N ILE A 112 -0.16 8.36 1.55
CA ILE A 112 -1.58 8.41 1.87
C ILE A 112 -2.40 7.97 0.64
N PHE A 113 -3.20 6.93 0.83
CA PHE A 113 -4.24 6.54 -0.11
C PHE A 113 -5.60 7.08 0.36
N GLY A 114 -6.36 7.62 -0.59
CA GLY A 114 -7.73 8.08 -0.39
C GLY A 114 -7.85 9.46 0.25
N LEU A 115 -9.06 9.76 0.73
CA LEU A 115 -9.53 11.06 1.25
C LEU A 115 -8.85 11.57 2.54
N GLY A 116 -7.67 11.03 2.86
CA GLY A 116 -6.85 11.43 3.99
C GLY A 116 -6.52 10.26 4.92
N HIS A 117 -7.30 9.17 4.91
CA HIS A 117 -7.20 8.15 5.95
C HIS A 117 -7.58 6.72 5.53
N ASP A 118 -7.73 6.36 4.24
CA ASP A 118 -7.98 4.96 3.88
C ASP A 118 -6.75 4.09 4.21
N LEU A 119 -5.54 4.58 3.95
CA LEU A 119 -4.31 3.97 4.46
C LEU A 119 -3.23 5.04 4.56
N HIS A 120 -2.79 5.37 5.77
CA HIS A 120 -1.65 6.28 5.98
C HIS A 120 -0.78 5.88 7.17
N ALA A 121 0.50 6.27 7.10
CA ALA A 121 1.40 6.34 8.24
C ALA A 121 1.42 7.74 8.83
N LEU A 122 1.23 7.84 10.14
CA LEU A 122 1.44 9.11 10.86
C LEU A 122 2.93 9.45 10.90
N ASN A 123 3.26 10.74 10.81
CA ASN A 123 4.65 11.21 10.86
C ASN A 123 5.33 10.75 12.15
N ASN A 124 6.55 10.22 12.03
CA ASN A 124 7.33 9.72 13.17
C ASN A 124 6.58 8.68 14.04
N SER A 125 5.66 7.92 13.45
CA SER A 125 4.84 6.94 14.16
C SER A 125 4.90 5.57 13.49
N LYS A 126 4.67 4.53 14.29
CA LYS A 126 4.46 3.16 13.81
C LYS A 126 2.99 2.82 13.60
N ASN A 127 2.09 3.70 14.04
CA ASN A 127 0.65 3.46 13.99
C ASN A 127 0.11 3.77 12.60
N TRP A 128 -0.72 2.85 12.10
CA TRP A 128 -1.45 3.02 10.85
C TRP A 128 -2.93 3.22 11.15
N GLN A 129 -3.62 3.97 10.29
CA GLN A 129 -5.07 4.18 10.41
C GLN A 129 -5.77 3.82 9.10
N TYR A 130 -7.00 3.32 9.25
CA TYR A 130 -7.90 2.95 8.17
C TYR A 130 -9.29 3.52 8.43
N ILE A 131 -9.73 4.45 7.57
CA ILE A 131 -11.06 5.08 7.57
C ILE A 131 -11.59 5.04 6.14
N LYS A 132 -12.63 4.24 5.91
CA LYS A 132 -13.23 4.01 4.59
C LYS A 132 -13.81 5.29 3.98
N ALA A 133 -13.29 5.70 2.83
CA ALA A 133 -13.84 6.76 2.01
C ALA A 133 -13.67 6.50 0.50
N SER A 134 -12.43 6.43 0.00
CA SER A 134 -12.11 6.40 -1.44
C SER A 134 -11.82 4.99 -1.98
N TYR A 135 -11.67 4.00 -1.10
CA TYR A 135 -11.44 2.59 -1.45
C TYR A 135 -12.45 1.67 -0.72
N PRO A 136 -12.70 0.44 -1.23
CA PRO A 136 -13.57 -0.52 -0.58
C PRO A 136 -12.91 -1.12 0.67
N ASN A 137 -13.73 -1.72 1.55
CA ASN A 137 -13.23 -2.51 2.66
C ASN A 137 -12.52 -3.76 2.15
N ILE A 138 -11.23 -3.86 2.47
CA ILE A 138 -10.38 -5.02 2.16
C ILE A 138 -9.94 -5.77 3.41
N GLY A 139 -10.70 -5.68 4.51
CA GLY A 139 -10.42 -6.41 5.74
C GLY A 139 -9.20 -5.89 6.51
N ILE A 140 -8.89 -4.60 6.37
CA ILE A 140 -7.88 -3.92 7.19
C ILE A 140 -8.52 -3.52 8.53
N PRO A 141 -7.95 -3.90 9.69
CA PRO A 141 -8.38 -3.42 11.00
C PRO A 141 -8.30 -1.89 11.12
N ILE A 142 -9.18 -1.29 11.92
CA ILE A 142 -9.24 0.17 12.12
C ILE A 142 -8.00 0.70 12.87
N HIS A 143 -7.39 -0.16 13.69
CA HIS A 143 -6.14 0.10 14.40
C HIS A 143 -5.10 -0.95 14.02
N LEU A 144 -3.98 -0.48 13.50
CA LEU A 144 -2.88 -1.26 12.95
C LEU A 144 -1.55 -0.88 13.62
#